data_AF-A0A9E4VTL2-F1
#
_entry.id   AF-A0A9E4VTL2-F1
#
_cell.length_a   1.000
_cell.length_b   1.000
_cell.length_c   1.000
_cell.angle_alpha   90.00
_cell.angle_beta   90.00
_cell.angle_gamma   90.00
#
_symmetry.space_group_name_H-M   'P 1'
#
loop_
_entity.id
_entity.type
_entity.pdbx_description
1 polymer ?
#
loop_
_entity_poly.entity_id
_entity_poly.type
_entity_poly.pdbx_seq_one_letter_code
_entity_poly.pdbx_strand_id
1 'polypeptide(L)'
;MGEVLKRWAEAIPHREEFSPLAAGMTSELGGLNKWMHVWPYKDLAERDKIRAEASKSPHWPPPTREFLVKQENKMLVPASFSPMH
;
A
#
# COMPACT_ATOMS: atom_id res chain seq x y z
N MET A 1 13.17 5.53 -8.94
CA MET A 1 11.85 4.87 -8.74
C MET A 1 11.82 3.43 -9.25
N GLY A 2 12.45 3.07 -10.38
CA GLY A 2 12.39 1.72 -10.95
C GLY A 2 12.69 0.56 -9.98
N GLU A 3 13.78 0.64 -9.21
CA GLU A 3 14.13 -0.40 -8.23
C GLU A 3 13.09 -0.55 -7.10
N VAL A 4 12.52 0.56 -6.63
CA VAL A 4 11.45 0.55 -5.64
C VAL A 4 10.23 -0.20 -6.20
N LEU A 5 9.80 0.15 -7.41
CA LEU A 5 8.64 -0.49 -8.04
C LEU A 5 8.87 -1.98 -8.29
N LYS A 6 10.09 -2.38 -8.67
CA LYS A 6 10.43 -3.80 -8.83
C LYS A 6 10.26 -4.58 -7.52
N ARG A 7 10.86 -4.10 -6.43
CA ARG A 7 10.75 -4.74 -5.10
C ARG A 7 9.30 -4.76 -4.60
N TRP A 8 8.52 -3.73 -4.91
CA TRP A 8 7.08 -3.72 -4.60
C TRP A 8 6.29 -4.71 -5.45
N ALA A 9 6.55 -4.82 -6.75
CA ALA A 9 5.88 -5.76 -7.64
C ALA A 9 6.08 -7.22 -7.20
N GLU A 10 7.27 -7.56 -6.69
CA GLU A 10 7.56 -8.89 -6.13
C GLU A 10 6.82 -9.15 -4.81
N ALA A 11 6.60 -8.12 -3.98
CA ALA A 11 5.97 -8.24 -2.66
C ALA A 11 4.44 -8.14 -2.68
N ILE A 12 3.85 -7.46 -3.68
CA ILE A 12 2.39 -7.24 -3.77
C ILE A 12 1.60 -8.56 -3.79
N PRO A 13 1.95 -9.60 -4.58
CA PRO A 13 1.20 -10.85 -4.59
C PRO A 13 1.07 -11.49 -3.19
N HIS A 14 2.15 -11.47 -2.41
CA HIS A 14 2.14 -11.96 -1.03
C HIS A 14 1.28 -11.10 -0.10
N ARG A 15 1.19 -9.79 -0.36
CA ARG A 15 0.33 -8.90 0.42
C ARG A 15 -1.15 -9.06 0.07
N GLU A 16 -1.45 -9.37 -1.18
CA GLU A 16 -2.81 -9.60 -1.68
C GLU A 16 -3.45 -10.87 -1.12
N GLU A 17 -2.65 -11.84 -0.63
CA GLU A 17 -3.14 -12.97 0.18
C GLU A 17 -3.84 -12.51 1.47
N PHE A 18 -3.50 -11.33 1.99
CA PHE A 18 -4.09 -10.78 3.23
C PHE A 18 -5.11 -9.67 2.98
N SER A 19 -4.82 -8.76 2.03
CA SER A 19 -5.71 -7.65 1.68
C SER A 19 -5.51 -7.25 0.22
N PRO A 20 -6.59 -7.02 -0.57
CA PRO A 20 -6.47 -6.63 -1.96
C PRO A 20 -5.85 -5.24 -2.12
N LEU A 21 -5.11 -5.00 -3.21
CA LEU A 21 -4.61 -3.67 -3.55
C LEU A 21 -5.63 -2.95 -4.45
N ALA A 22 -6.22 -1.85 -3.98
CA ALA A 22 -7.17 -1.09 -4.81
C ALA A 22 -6.47 -0.22 -5.86
N ALA A 23 -5.30 0.32 -5.54
CA ALA A 23 -4.51 1.10 -6.48
C ALA A 23 -3.03 1.11 -6.10
N GLY A 24 -2.14 1.00 -7.09
CA GLY A 24 -0.71 1.26 -6.97
C GLY A 24 -0.29 2.23 -8.08
N MET A 25 0.19 3.42 -7.72
CA MET A 25 0.38 4.53 -8.64
C MET A 25 1.69 5.26 -8.38
N THR A 26 2.24 5.87 -9.43
CA THR A 26 3.36 6.81 -9.31
C THR A 26 2.98 8.20 -9.77
N SER A 27 3.66 9.21 -9.24
CA SER A 27 3.52 10.59 -9.68
C SER A 27 4.25 10.83 -11.00
N GLU A 28 3.52 11.19 -12.06
CA GLU A 28 4.10 11.66 -13.32
C GLU A 28 4.28 13.19 -13.37
N LEU A 29 3.34 13.93 -12.79
CA LEU A 29 3.37 15.40 -12.69
C LEU A 29 3.22 15.85 -11.23
N GLY A 30 3.84 16.98 -10.88
CA GLY A 30 3.85 17.52 -9.52
C GLY A 30 4.99 16.96 -8.67
N GLY A 31 4.70 16.54 -7.43
CA GLY A 31 5.72 15.99 -6.54
C GLY A 31 6.22 14.63 -7.04
N LEU A 32 7.26 14.63 -7.87
CA LEU A 32 7.87 13.46 -8.49
C LEU A 32 8.49 12.48 -7.49
N ASN A 33 8.83 11.28 -7.96
CA ASN A 33 9.40 10.20 -7.15
C ASN A 33 8.50 9.80 -5.96
N LYS A 34 7.18 9.87 -6.13
CA LYS A 34 6.22 9.36 -5.16
C LYS A 34 5.62 8.04 -5.62
N TRP A 35 5.62 7.07 -4.71
CA TRP A 35 4.86 5.84 -4.80
C TRP A 35 3.64 5.95 -3.87
N MET A 36 2.45 5.71 -4.41
CA MET A 36 1.18 5.75 -3.68
C MET A 36 0.47 4.41 -3.83
N HIS A 37 -0.06 3.89 -2.73
CA HIS A 37 -0.84 2.68 -2.72
C HIS A 37 -2.10 2.83 -1.84
N VAL A 38 -3.23 2.31 -2.31
CA VAL A 38 -4.52 2.36 -1.61
C VAL A 38 -4.97 0.95 -1.27
N TRP A 39 -5.29 0.73 0.00
CA TRP A 39 -5.72 -0.56 0.54
C TRP A 39 -7.10 -0.39 1.16
N PRO A 40 -8.14 -1.07 0.64
CA PRO A 40 -9.45 -1.10 1.26
C PRO A 40 -9.44 -2.04 2.46
N TYR A 41 -10.14 -1.62 3.51
CA TYR A 41 -10.40 -2.41 4.72
C TYR A 41 -11.85 -2.18 5.11
N LYS A 42 -12.50 -3.19 5.69
CA LYS A 42 -13.85 -3.10 6.22
C LYS A 42 -13.94 -2.06 7.34
N ASP A 43 -12.97 -2.08 8.26
CA ASP A 43 -12.87 -1.15 9.38
C ASP A 43 -11.41 -1.04 9.90
N LEU A 44 -11.20 -0.19 10.91
CA LEU A 44 -9.88 0.03 11.49
C LEU A 44 -9.35 -1.20 12.26
N ALA A 45 -10.22 -2.02 12.85
CA ALA A 45 -9.81 -3.20 13.59
C ALA A 45 -9.32 -4.30 12.64
N GLU A 46 -10.02 -4.50 11.52
CA GLU A 46 -9.59 -5.40 10.44
C GLU A 46 -8.25 -4.95 9.86
N ARG A 47 -8.09 -3.64 9.58
CA ARG A 47 -6.80 -3.08 9.14
C ARG A 47 -5.68 -3.46 10.10
N ASP A 48 -5.88 -3.30 11.41
CA ASP A 48 -4.84 -3.55 12.39
C ASP A 48 -4.52 -5.05 12.49
N LYS A 49 -5.54 -5.91 12.45
CA LYS A 49 -5.36 -7.37 12.38
C LYS A 49 -4.57 -7.80 11.14
N ILE A 50 -5.00 -7.38 9.95
CA ILE A 50 -4.34 -7.72 8.69
C ILE A 50 -2.90 -7.21 8.66
N ARG A 51 -2.65 -5.98 9.13
CA ARG A 51 -1.30 -5.45 9.21
C ARG A 51 -0.42 -6.25 10.16
N ALA A 52 -0.95 -6.69 11.30
CA ALA A 52 -0.22 -7.52 12.25
C ALA A 52 0.09 -8.92 11.69
N GLU A 53 -0.84 -9.51 10.92
CA GLU A 53 -0.64 -10.80 10.26
C GLU A 53 0.36 -10.69 9.09
N ALA A 54 0.16 -9.74 8.18
CA ALA A 54 1.02 -9.56 7.02
C ALA A 54 2.47 -9.19 7.40
N SER A 55 2.69 -8.48 8.51
CA SER A 55 4.05 -8.14 8.97
C SER A 55 4.84 -9.34 9.51
N LYS A 56 4.19 -10.50 9.69
CA LYS A 56 4.87 -11.76 10.02
C LYS A 56 5.39 -12.49 8.79
N SER A 57 4.91 -12.14 7.59
CA SER A 57 5.38 -12.73 6.35
C SER A 57 6.82 -12.28 6.05
N PRO A 58 7.75 -13.19 5.69
CA PRO A 58 9.10 -12.80 5.32
C PRO A 58 9.15 -11.98 4.01
N HIS A 59 8.09 -12.03 3.21
CA HIS A 59 7.97 -11.30 1.94
C HIS A 59 7.38 -9.90 2.10
N TRP A 60 7.07 -9.47 3.33
CA TRP A 60 6.49 -8.16 3.61
C TRP A 60 7.03 -7.52 4.89
N PRO A 61 7.35 -6.21 4.92
CA PRO A 61 7.29 -5.24 3.82
C PRO A 61 8.46 -5.38 2.82
N PRO A 62 8.32 -4.90 1.57
CA PRO A 62 9.40 -4.92 0.60
C PRO A 62 10.61 -4.10 1.10
N PRO A 63 11.85 -4.60 0.91
CA PRO A 63 13.06 -3.96 1.42
C PRO A 63 13.36 -2.68 0.62
N THR A 64 12.67 -1.59 0.95
CA THR A 64 12.74 -0.30 0.21
C THR A 64 13.06 0.89 1.10
N ARG A 65 13.35 0.64 2.38
CA ARG A 65 13.57 1.66 3.41
C ARG A 65 14.73 2.60 3.09
N GLU A 66 15.78 2.11 2.43
CA GLU A 66 16.93 2.91 1.99
C GLU A 66 16.60 3.98 0.95
N PHE A 67 15.50 3.80 0.20
CA PHE A 67 15.03 4.77 -0.80
C PHE A 67 13.99 5.75 -0.23
N LEU A 68 13.56 5.55 1.02
CA LEU A 68 12.45 6.29 1.61
C LEU A 68 12.91 7.61 2.21
N VAL A 69 12.56 8.73 1.55
CA VAL A 69 12.85 10.09 2.06
C VAL A 69 11.77 10.56 3.04
N LYS A 70 10.50 10.33 2.70
CA LYS A 70 9.34 10.68 3.52
C LYS A 70 8.22 9.66 3.28
N GLN A 71 7.48 9.34 4.33
CA GLN A 71 6.27 8.53 4.26
C GLN A 71 5.12 9.22 5.01
N GLU A 72 3.92 9.13 4.47
CA GLU A 72 2.69 9.57 5.11
C GLU A 72 1.55 8.62 4.72
N ASN A 73 0.52 8.56 5.56
CA ASN A 73 -0.70 7.80 5.28
C ASN A 73 -1.92 8.59 5.77
N LYS A 74 -3.07 8.31 5.16
CA LYS A 74 -4.36 8.90 5.55
C LYS A 74 -5.41 7.81 5.57
N MET A 75 -6.37 7.94 6.48
CA MET A 75 -7.58 7.11 6.49
C MET A 75 -8.66 7.86 5.71
N LEU A 76 -9.26 7.18 4.74
CA LEU A 76 -10.31 7.73 3.90
C LEU A 76 -11.57 6.89 4.10
N VAL A 77 -12.72 7.56 4.21
CA VAL A 77 -14.04 6.92 4.25
C VAL A 77 -14.70 7.20 2.91
N PRO A 78 -15.13 6.17 2.15
CA PRO A 78 -15.80 6.38 0.88
C PRO A 78 -17.12 7.13 1.10
N ALA A 79 -17.35 8.18 0.33
CA ALA A 79 -18.65 8.86 0.30
C ALA A 79 -19.75 7.92 -0.23
N SER A 80 -21.02 8.22 0.08
CA SER A 80 -22.16 7.36 -0.28
C SER A 80 -22.34 7.09 -1.79
N PHE A 81 -21.80 7.96 -2.64
CA PHE A 81 -21.83 7.83 -4.10
C PHE A 81 -20.52 7.27 -4.68
N SER A 82 -19.56 6.90 -3.84
CA SER A 82 -18.33 6.27 -4.30
C SER A 82 -18.65 4.89 -4.90
N PRO A 83 -18.10 4.53 -6.06
CA PRO A 83 -18.18 3.15 -6.56
C PRO A 83 -17.52 2.11 -5.65
N MET A 84 -16.77 2.57 -4.64
CA MET A 84 -16.13 1.74 -3.61
C MET A 84 -16.81 1.90 -2.23
N HIS A 85 -18.05 2.38 -2.18
CA HIS A 85 -18.84 2.45 -0.94
C HIS A 85 -19.24 1.06 -0.44
#